data_AF-F6B9R0-F1
#
_entry.id   AF-F6B9R0-F1
#
_cell.length_a   1.000
_cell.length_b   1.000
_cell.length_c   1.000
_cell.angle_alpha   90.00
_cell.angle_beta   90.00
_cell.angle_gamma   90.00
#
_symmetry.space_group_name_H-M   'P 1'
#
loop_
_entity.id
_entity.type
_entity.pdbx_description
1 polymer ?
#
loop_
_entity_poly.entity_id
_entity_poly.type
_entity_poly.pdbx_seq_one_letter_code
_entity_poly.pdbx_strand_id
1 'polypeptide(L)'
;MTHRLKITDTSLRDGHQSLWATRMATEDMLPILEKLDQMGFHSLEVWGGATFDVCLRFLNEDPWERLRLIKKHVKNTPLQMLLRGQSLLGYMHYPDDILEAFIHKTVENGMDIIRIFDALNDIRNMERAIQVTKQAGAHAQATVVYTISPVHTTEHYLETALRLEELGADSICIKDMAGLLAPFKAYELVKLFKSHLSVPVQLHCHYIGGMAVGAYLKAAEAGVDVVDTASVPMAFGASQPPVETVVRALKGTPYDTGLSIKALFEIAQYFEDLRKELGQQRGVTRINDMRVFEHQVPGGMISNLVSQLEEQKALHRLDEVLEEIPRVREELGYPPLVTPTSQIVGTQAVLNVLTGQRYKLIPGEVKLYVQGYYGQPPASIDPAISRKVLGDKEMITCRPADLLEPKLDKLREEIKDLAVSEEDVLSYAMFPQVARKFFEARKRGETGPHRKAASVKPGSPADTNAAKSTKEANNVNLNELKELIKVLDQTDITEIELESDGVKVSIRKGGKVSAAPVAPAPTATTPEAPAVTKAAEATVAPAPAAAPAPAVPAADLTPVTAPMVGTFYRAPAPDADPFVKVGDTVQAGQTLCIIEAMKLMNEIEAEVSGEVVEILVENGQPVEYGQTLFLIKKK
;
A
#
# COMPACT_ATOMS: atom_id res chain seq x y z
N MET A 1 21.49 -19.79 31.74
CA MET A 1 21.66 -20.00 30.28
C MET A 1 21.50 -18.64 29.62
N THR A 2 22.37 -18.28 28.68
CA THR A 2 22.27 -17.01 27.93
C THR A 2 21.24 -17.17 26.80
N HIS A 3 20.10 -16.51 26.90
CA HIS A 3 19.07 -16.48 25.84
C HIS A 3 19.43 -15.40 24.82
N ARG A 4 20.20 -15.76 23.78
CA ARG A 4 20.58 -14.80 22.74
C ARG A 4 19.37 -14.45 21.88
N LEU A 5 19.07 -13.16 21.77
CA LEU A 5 18.02 -12.68 20.87
C LEU A 5 18.49 -12.81 19.42
N LYS A 6 17.66 -13.42 18.56
CA LYS A 6 17.95 -13.49 17.12
C LYS A 6 17.27 -12.34 16.37
N ILE A 7 17.78 -12.02 15.20
CA ILE A 7 17.32 -10.88 14.39
C ILE A 7 16.93 -11.34 13.00
N THR A 8 15.74 -10.95 12.54
CA THR A 8 15.37 -11.00 11.12
C THR A 8 15.57 -9.61 10.51
N ASP A 9 16.31 -9.53 9.40
CA ASP A 9 16.47 -8.28 8.66
C ASP A 9 15.34 -8.12 7.63
N THR A 10 14.74 -6.94 7.58
CA THR A 10 13.62 -6.62 6.67
C THR A 10 13.98 -5.60 5.60
N SER A 11 15.26 -5.23 5.46
CA SER A 11 15.69 -4.15 4.58
C SER A 11 15.33 -4.38 3.11
N LEU A 12 15.39 -5.63 2.63
CA LEU A 12 15.09 -5.99 1.25
C LEU A 12 13.58 -6.21 0.96
N ARG A 13 12.70 -6.08 1.96
CA ARG A 13 11.25 -6.19 1.81
C ARG A 13 10.52 -5.07 2.54
N ASP A 14 10.30 -5.21 3.84
CA ASP A 14 9.44 -4.27 4.59
C ASP A 14 10.06 -2.88 4.76
N GLY A 15 11.39 -2.78 4.82
CA GLY A 15 12.09 -1.50 4.99
C GLY A 15 11.83 -0.54 3.82
N HIS A 16 12.18 -0.96 2.61
CA HIS A 16 11.91 -0.16 1.41
C HIS A 16 10.42 -0.12 1.03
N GLN A 17 9.62 -1.14 1.39
CA GLN A 17 8.16 -1.07 1.26
C GLN A 17 7.58 0.09 2.09
N SER A 18 8.10 0.28 3.30
CA SER A 18 7.64 1.31 4.23
C SER A 18 8.10 2.72 3.84
N LEU A 19 9.32 2.86 3.29
CA LEU A 19 9.94 4.17 3.10
C LEU A 19 10.08 4.60 1.64
N TRP A 20 10.31 3.67 0.74
CA TRP A 20 10.67 3.93 -0.66
C TRP A 20 9.60 3.40 -1.63
N ALA A 21 8.36 3.28 -1.15
CA ALA A 21 7.22 2.76 -1.90
C ALA A 21 7.50 1.40 -2.56
N THR A 22 8.33 0.56 -1.94
CA THR A 22 8.73 -0.75 -2.46
C THR A 22 9.58 -0.70 -3.75
N ARG A 23 10.19 0.45 -4.07
CA ARG A 23 10.86 0.71 -5.37
C ARG A 23 12.35 0.31 -5.42
N MET A 24 12.83 -0.50 -4.49
CA MET A 24 14.18 -1.08 -4.62
C MET A 24 14.19 -2.11 -5.75
N ALA A 25 15.01 -1.86 -6.77
CA ALA A 25 15.21 -2.75 -7.92
C ALA A 25 16.05 -3.97 -7.54
N THR A 26 15.93 -5.05 -8.31
CA THR A 26 16.69 -6.28 -8.04
C THR A 26 18.20 -6.01 -8.17
N GLU A 27 18.60 -5.21 -9.15
CA GLU A 27 20.01 -4.85 -9.39
C GLU A 27 20.66 -4.12 -8.20
N ASP A 28 19.89 -3.33 -7.45
CA ASP A 28 20.36 -2.63 -6.26
C ASP A 28 20.39 -3.56 -5.02
N MET A 29 19.83 -4.77 -5.10
CA MET A 29 19.95 -5.76 -4.02
C MET A 29 21.21 -6.60 -4.18
N LEU A 30 21.56 -6.99 -5.42
CA LEU A 30 22.62 -7.98 -5.69
C LEU A 30 23.97 -7.67 -5.04
N PRO A 31 24.51 -6.42 -5.06
CA PRO A 31 25.85 -6.14 -4.55
C PRO A 31 26.02 -6.37 -3.05
N ILE A 32 24.92 -6.36 -2.27
CA ILE A 32 24.97 -6.45 -0.81
C ILE A 32 24.56 -7.82 -0.26
N LEU A 33 24.00 -8.71 -1.08
CA LEU A 33 23.44 -10.00 -0.65
C LEU A 33 24.42 -10.88 0.11
N GLU A 34 25.65 -11.02 -0.38
CA GLU A 34 26.66 -11.90 0.25
C GLU A 34 27.09 -11.37 1.62
N LYS A 35 27.12 -10.04 1.81
CA LYS A 35 27.39 -9.45 3.12
C LYS A 35 26.24 -9.69 4.08
N LEU A 36 24.99 -9.50 3.63
CA LEU A 36 23.80 -9.81 4.43
C LEU A 36 23.79 -11.29 4.85
N ASP A 37 24.13 -12.20 3.93
CA ASP A 37 24.16 -13.64 4.19
C ASP A 37 25.18 -14.03 5.26
N GLN A 38 26.31 -13.32 5.34
CA GLN A 38 27.37 -13.57 6.32
C GLN A 38 27.12 -12.96 7.69
N MET A 39 26.08 -12.13 7.86
CA MET A 39 25.85 -11.43 9.12
C MET A 39 25.48 -12.34 10.28
N GLY A 40 24.88 -13.50 10.01
CA GLY A 40 24.32 -14.38 11.04
C GLY A 40 22.92 -13.96 11.49
N PHE A 41 22.12 -13.38 10.59
CA PHE A 41 20.70 -13.15 10.83
C PHE A 41 19.93 -14.48 10.99
N HIS A 42 18.81 -14.44 11.71
CA HIS A 42 17.87 -15.55 11.79
C HIS A 42 17.26 -15.85 10.43
N SER A 43 16.86 -14.79 9.72
CA SER A 43 16.35 -14.83 8.36
C SER A 43 16.50 -13.46 7.69
N LEU A 44 16.42 -13.44 6.36
CA LEU A 44 16.26 -12.22 5.57
C LEU A 44 14.85 -12.21 5.01
N GLU A 45 14.05 -11.22 5.36
CA GLU A 45 12.75 -11.01 4.73
C GLU A 45 12.95 -10.25 3.42
N VAL A 46 12.73 -10.93 2.30
CA VAL A 46 13.15 -10.47 0.96
C VAL A 46 12.02 -10.48 -0.08
N TRP A 47 10.86 -11.04 0.26
CA TRP A 47 9.81 -11.30 -0.73
C TRP A 47 8.39 -11.27 -0.13
N GLY A 48 7.38 -11.31 -1.01
CA GLY A 48 5.98 -11.17 -0.60
C GLY A 48 5.60 -9.73 -0.23
N GLY A 49 4.53 -9.56 0.54
CA GLY A 49 3.97 -8.22 0.80
C GLY A 49 3.56 -7.52 -0.50
N ALA A 50 4.06 -6.31 -0.73
CA ALA A 50 3.80 -5.54 -1.96
C ALA A 50 4.88 -5.74 -3.04
N THR A 51 5.99 -6.42 -2.74
CA THR A 51 7.12 -6.53 -3.67
C THR A 51 6.72 -7.17 -4.99
N PHE A 52 5.86 -8.19 -4.95
CA PHE A 52 5.44 -8.93 -6.15
C PHE A 52 4.67 -8.06 -7.16
N ASP A 53 3.61 -7.35 -6.70
CA ASP A 53 2.87 -6.41 -7.55
C ASP A 53 3.80 -5.31 -8.07
N VAL A 54 4.67 -4.78 -7.20
CA VAL A 54 5.54 -3.65 -7.57
C VAL A 54 6.62 -4.03 -8.57
N CYS A 55 7.18 -5.24 -8.48
CA CYS A 55 8.11 -5.78 -9.48
C CYS A 55 7.49 -5.71 -10.87
N LEU A 56 6.29 -6.26 -11.03
CA LEU A 56 5.59 -6.31 -12.31
C LEU A 56 5.10 -4.93 -12.76
N ARG A 57 4.49 -4.17 -11.84
CA ARG A 57 3.75 -2.95 -12.17
C ARG A 57 4.63 -1.74 -12.40
N PHE A 58 5.69 -1.60 -11.62
CA PHE A 58 6.49 -0.37 -11.59
C PHE A 58 7.95 -0.60 -11.90
N LEU A 59 8.51 -1.74 -11.52
CA LEU A 59 9.91 -2.04 -11.78
C LEU A 59 10.13 -2.75 -13.12
N ASN A 60 9.07 -3.23 -13.75
CA ASN A 60 9.16 -4.01 -14.98
C ASN A 60 10.18 -5.17 -14.85
N GLU A 61 10.18 -5.81 -13.68
CA GLU A 61 11.02 -6.94 -13.27
C GLU A 61 10.17 -8.16 -12.94
N ASP A 62 10.69 -9.37 -13.18
CA ASP A 62 10.03 -10.61 -12.76
C ASP A 62 10.31 -10.87 -11.26
N PRO A 63 9.29 -10.87 -10.38
CA PRO A 63 9.48 -11.16 -8.96
C PRO A 63 10.01 -12.58 -8.70
N TRP A 64 9.74 -13.55 -9.57
CA TRP A 64 10.26 -14.91 -9.44
C TRP A 64 11.76 -14.97 -9.76
N GLU A 65 12.19 -14.22 -10.78
CA GLU A 65 13.61 -14.06 -11.07
C GLU A 65 14.35 -13.39 -9.91
N ARG A 66 13.76 -12.34 -9.31
CA ARG A 66 14.30 -11.71 -8.09
C ARG A 66 14.53 -12.74 -6.99
N LEU A 67 13.56 -13.60 -6.69
CA LEU A 67 13.70 -14.64 -5.66
C LEU A 67 14.84 -15.60 -6.00
N ARG A 68 14.90 -16.11 -7.24
CA ARG A 68 15.97 -17.01 -7.69
C ARG A 68 17.36 -16.38 -7.60
N LEU A 69 17.49 -15.10 -8.00
CA LEU A 69 18.74 -14.36 -7.90
C LEU A 69 19.16 -14.14 -6.45
N ILE A 70 18.22 -13.80 -5.56
CA ILE A 70 18.52 -13.66 -4.13
C ILE A 70 18.98 -15.00 -3.55
N LYS A 71 18.24 -16.09 -3.79
CA LYS A 71 18.64 -17.44 -3.34
C LYS A 71 19.96 -17.89 -3.95
N LYS A 72 20.32 -17.42 -5.15
CA LYS A 72 21.61 -17.70 -5.78
C LYS A 72 22.78 -17.13 -4.96
N HIS A 73 22.63 -15.96 -4.34
CA HIS A 73 23.69 -15.30 -3.57
C HIS A 73 23.60 -15.54 -2.05
N VAL A 74 22.39 -15.71 -1.50
CA VAL A 74 22.16 -15.97 -0.07
C VAL A 74 22.06 -17.47 0.16
N LYS A 75 23.07 -18.06 0.80
CA LYS A 75 23.19 -19.52 0.98
C LYS A 75 23.10 -19.99 2.43
N ASN A 76 23.45 -19.13 3.38
CA ASN A 76 23.58 -19.50 4.79
C ASN A 76 22.36 -19.06 5.61
N THR A 77 21.75 -17.93 5.22
CA THR A 77 20.63 -17.32 5.93
C THR A 77 19.30 -17.72 5.28
N PRO A 78 18.32 -18.24 6.04
CA PRO A 78 16.99 -18.53 5.53
C PRO A 78 16.31 -17.30 4.91
N LEU A 79 15.67 -17.47 3.76
CA LEU A 79 14.82 -16.46 3.14
C LEU A 79 13.41 -16.53 3.72
N GLN A 80 12.89 -15.37 4.10
CA GLN A 80 11.54 -15.20 4.62
C GLN A 80 10.68 -14.34 3.66
N MET A 81 9.39 -14.67 3.58
CA MET A 81 8.39 -13.84 2.92
C MET A 81 7.18 -13.56 3.81
N LEU A 82 6.40 -12.55 3.42
CA LEU A 82 5.07 -12.28 3.98
C LEU A 82 3.96 -12.72 3.00
N LEU A 83 3.05 -13.58 3.45
CA LEU A 83 1.91 -14.11 2.71
C LEU A 83 0.59 -13.81 3.45
N ARG A 84 -0.43 -13.31 2.72
CA ARG A 84 -1.76 -13.00 3.24
C ARG A 84 -2.69 -14.22 3.17
N GLY A 85 -2.40 -15.31 3.86
CA GLY A 85 -3.27 -16.50 3.91
C GLY A 85 -3.88 -16.85 2.55
N GLN A 86 -5.21 -16.98 2.50
CA GLN A 86 -5.99 -17.25 1.30
C GLN A 86 -5.94 -16.16 0.22
N SER A 87 -5.58 -14.92 0.59
CA SER A 87 -5.42 -13.80 -0.35
C SER A 87 -4.03 -13.73 -0.98
N LEU A 88 -3.10 -14.63 -0.61
CA LEU A 88 -1.75 -14.71 -1.17
C LEU A 88 -1.02 -13.35 -1.17
N LEU A 89 -0.80 -12.78 -2.36
CA LEU A 89 -0.24 -11.45 -2.55
C LEU A 89 -1.24 -10.47 -3.19
N GLY A 90 -2.49 -10.90 -3.42
CA GLY A 90 -3.57 -10.11 -4.01
C GLY A 90 -4.56 -9.56 -2.99
N TYR A 91 -5.65 -8.98 -3.48
CA TYR A 91 -6.62 -8.22 -2.66
C TYR A 91 -7.90 -8.99 -2.30
N MET A 92 -8.10 -10.17 -2.88
CA MET A 92 -9.24 -11.06 -2.68
C MET A 92 -8.76 -12.47 -2.37
N HIS A 93 -9.63 -13.34 -1.87
CA HIS A 93 -9.31 -14.75 -1.69
C HIS A 93 -9.18 -15.47 -3.05
N TYR A 94 -8.25 -16.40 -3.10
CA TYR A 94 -8.02 -17.28 -4.25
C TYR A 94 -8.54 -18.70 -3.96
N PRO A 95 -8.95 -19.46 -4.98
CA PRO A 95 -9.17 -20.90 -4.85
C PRO A 95 -7.94 -21.64 -4.29
N ASP A 96 -8.18 -22.78 -3.65
CA ASP A 96 -7.11 -23.58 -3.01
C ASP A 96 -6.08 -24.12 -4.03
N ASP A 97 -6.47 -24.45 -5.26
CA ASP A 97 -5.55 -24.93 -6.30
C ASP A 97 -4.48 -23.87 -6.68
N ILE A 98 -4.88 -22.59 -6.72
CA ILE A 98 -3.96 -21.47 -6.95
C ILE A 98 -3.06 -21.25 -5.74
N LEU A 99 -3.61 -21.30 -4.52
CA LEU A 99 -2.82 -21.16 -3.29
C LEU A 99 -1.76 -22.25 -3.17
N GLU A 100 -2.15 -23.49 -3.47
CA GLU A 100 -1.27 -24.65 -3.42
C GLU A 100 -0.12 -24.53 -4.41
N ALA A 101 -0.45 -24.30 -5.68
CA ALA A 101 0.54 -24.12 -6.72
C ALA A 101 1.48 -22.93 -6.41
N PHE A 102 0.96 -21.83 -5.87
CA PHE A 102 1.76 -20.67 -5.48
C PHE A 102 2.76 -21.00 -4.37
N ILE A 103 2.32 -21.66 -3.30
CA ILE A 103 3.21 -22.01 -2.18
C ILE A 103 4.28 -23.01 -2.64
N HIS A 104 3.89 -24.06 -3.39
CA HIS A 104 4.86 -25.02 -3.93
C HIS A 104 5.91 -24.35 -4.81
N LYS A 105 5.50 -23.47 -5.74
CA LYS A 105 6.44 -22.73 -6.59
C LYS A 105 7.31 -21.76 -5.79
N THR A 106 6.79 -21.17 -4.73
CA THR A 106 7.57 -20.27 -3.86
C THR A 106 8.68 -21.01 -3.13
N VAL A 107 8.38 -22.18 -2.58
CA VAL A 107 9.39 -23.02 -1.91
C VAL A 107 10.39 -23.61 -2.91
N GLU A 108 9.92 -24.09 -4.07
CA GLU A 108 10.77 -24.58 -5.16
C GLU A 108 11.81 -23.54 -5.62
N ASN A 109 11.40 -22.26 -5.67
CA ASN A 109 12.27 -21.15 -6.06
C ASN A 109 13.18 -20.64 -4.93
N GLY A 110 13.11 -21.23 -3.73
CA GLY A 110 14.10 -21.05 -2.66
C GLY A 110 13.64 -20.33 -1.40
N MET A 111 12.34 -20.15 -1.21
CA MET A 111 11.80 -19.61 0.04
C MET A 111 11.88 -20.63 1.18
N ASP A 112 12.41 -20.23 2.34
CA ASP A 112 12.61 -21.14 3.47
C ASP A 112 11.55 -20.93 4.58
N ILE A 113 11.09 -19.69 4.77
CA ILE A 113 10.11 -19.30 5.79
C ILE A 113 8.94 -18.53 5.14
N ILE A 114 7.72 -19.02 5.33
CA ILE A 114 6.52 -18.30 4.90
C ILE A 114 5.81 -17.78 6.15
N ARG A 115 5.83 -16.45 6.33
CA ARG A 115 5.06 -15.76 7.37
C ARG A 115 3.64 -15.54 6.87
N ILE A 116 2.69 -16.28 7.44
CA ILE A 116 1.29 -16.34 7.03
C ILE A 116 0.46 -15.52 8.01
N PHE A 117 -0.31 -14.56 7.51
CA PHE A 117 -1.26 -13.78 8.31
C PHE A 117 -2.59 -13.63 7.59
N ASP A 118 -3.65 -13.38 8.35
CA ASP A 118 -4.94 -12.92 7.87
C ASP A 118 -5.25 -11.54 8.46
N ALA A 119 -5.90 -10.66 7.69
CA ALA A 119 -6.15 -9.28 8.10
C ALA A 119 -7.13 -9.15 9.29
N LEU A 120 -7.97 -10.16 9.50
CA LEU A 120 -8.97 -10.23 10.56
C LEU A 120 -8.56 -11.14 11.72
N ASN A 121 -7.37 -11.76 11.65
CA ASN A 121 -7.01 -12.93 12.47
C ASN A 121 -8.01 -14.09 12.31
N ASP A 122 -8.70 -14.19 11.16
CA ASP A 122 -9.56 -15.34 10.87
C ASP A 122 -8.70 -16.54 10.48
N ILE A 123 -8.47 -17.42 11.45
CA ILE A 123 -7.60 -18.59 11.32
C ILE A 123 -8.03 -19.51 10.16
N ARG A 124 -9.31 -19.53 9.80
CA ARG A 124 -9.82 -20.35 8.68
C ARG A 124 -9.14 -19.97 7.36
N ASN A 125 -8.82 -18.70 7.18
CA ASN A 125 -8.13 -18.19 5.99
C ASN A 125 -6.62 -18.49 5.98
N MET A 126 -6.07 -19.02 7.08
CA MET A 126 -4.65 -19.36 7.21
C MET A 126 -4.38 -20.86 7.17
N GLU A 127 -5.38 -21.68 7.53
CA GLU A 127 -5.24 -23.13 7.70
C GLU A 127 -4.62 -23.82 6.48
N ARG A 128 -5.19 -23.61 5.28
CA ARG A 128 -4.68 -24.24 4.06
C ARG A 128 -3.24 -23.79 3.76
N ALA A 129 -2.95 -22.51 3.91
CA ALA A 129 -1.59 -21.97 3.69
C ALA A 129 -0.57 -22.59 4.66
N ILE A 130 -0.92 -22.77 5.93
CA ILE A 130 -0.04 -23.40 6.94
C ILE A 130 0.23 -24.85 6.55
N GLN A 131 -0.82 -25.63 6.27
CA GLN A 131 -0.70 -27.04 5.90
C GLN A 131 0.18 -27.22 4.66
N VAL A 132 -0.09 -26.46 3.60
CA VAL A 132 0.64 -26.60 2.33
C VAL A 132 2.08 -26.13 2.45
N THR A 133 2.36 -25.09 3.22
CA THR A 133 3.74 -24.64 3.48
C THR A 133 4.58 -25.76 4.09
N LYS A 134 4.02 -26.49 5.07
CA LYS A 134 4.68 -27.64 5.69
C LYS A 134 4.84 -28.80 4.72
N GLN A 135 3.81 -29.09 3.92
CA GLN A 135 3.86 -30.14 2.90
C GLN A 135 4.92 -29.86 1.83
N ALA A 136 5.12 -28.58 1.48
CA ALA A 136 6.18 -28.13 0.58
C ALA A 136 7.59 -28.18 1.22
N GLY A 137 7.69 -28.39 2.54
CA GLY A 137 8.97 -28.51 3.26
C GLY A 137 9.54 -27.21 3.78
N ALA A 138 8.76 -26.12 3.82
CA ALA A 138 9.16 -24.83 4.37
C ALA A 138 8.64 -24.61 5.80
N HIS A 139 9.22 -23.64 6.50
CA HIS A 139 8.81 -23.25 7.85
C HIS A 139 7.54 -22.39 7.80
N ALA A 140 6.44 -22.89 8.39
CA ALA A 140 5.18 -22.17 8.46
C ALA A 140 5.14 -21.26 9.69
N GLN A 141 5.43 -19.96 9.53
CA GLN A 141 5.30 -18.99 10.60
C GLN A 141 3.89 -18.38 10.58
N ALA A 142 3.02 -18.80 11.48
CA ALA A 142 1.68 -18.23 11.61
C ALA A 142 1.72 -16.92 12.40
N THR A 143 0.82 -15.99 12.08
CA THR A 143 0.89 -14.62 12.60
C THR A 143 -0.38 -14.22 13.34
N VAL A 144 -0.20 -13.60 14.50
CA VAL A 144 -1.22 -12.87 15.24
C VAL A 144 -1.03 -11.39 14.93
N VAL A 145 -1.98 -10.78 14.21
CA VAL A 145 -1.98 -9.35 13.91
C VAL A 145 -2.43 -8.57 15.15
N TYR A 146 -1.61 -7.64 15.60
CA TYR A 146 -1.85 -6.86 16.82
C TYR A 146 -2.57 -5.54 16.51
N THR A 147 -3.56 -5.22 17.34
CA THR A 147 -4.28 -3.94 17.37
C THR A 147 -4.87 -3.68 18.78
N ILE A 148 -5.52 -2.54 19.00
CA ILE A 148 -6.13 -2.19 20.28
C ILE A 148 -7.62 -1.89 20.07
N SER A 149 -8.48 -2.59 20.81
CA SER A 149 -9.93 -2.35 20.86
C SER A 149 -10.54 -3.10 22.06
N PRO A 150 -11.83 -2.90 22.37
CA PRO A 150 -12.51 -3.64 23.44
C PRO A 150 -12.49 -5.18 23.30
N VAL A 151 -12.34 -5.71 22.08
CA VAL A 151 -12.36 -7.17 21.83
C VAL A 151 -10.97 -7.81 21.79
N HIS A 152 -9.93 -7.00 21.63
CA HIS A 152 -8.56 -7.49 21.45
C HIS A 152 -7.82 -7.50 22.80
N THR A 153 -8.08 -8.53 23.62
CA THR A 153 -7.41 -8.74 24.92
C THR A 153 -6.17 -9.63 24.78
N THR A 154 -5.35 -9.70 25.85
CA THR A 154 -4.19 -10.60 25.89
C THR A 154 -4.62 -12.07 25.74
N GLU A 155 -5.76 -12.42 26.32
CA GLU A 155 -6.37 -13.75 26.27
C GLU A 155 -6.83 -14.09 24.85
N HIS A 156 -7.52 -13.16 24.17
CA HIS A 156 -7.90 -13.32 22.76
C HIS A 156 -6.69 -13.61 21.86
N TYR A 157 -5.58 -12.89 22.07
CA TYR A 157 -4.35 -13.14 21.32
C TYR A 157 -3.73 -14.50 21.65
N LEU A 158 -3.76 -14.93 22.91
CA LEU A 158 -3.25 -16.24 23.30
C LEU A 158 -4.08 -17.38 22.68
N GLU A 159 -5.42 -17.27 22.75
CA GLU A 159 -6.33 -18.25 22.13
C GLU A 159 -6.08 -18.37 20.63
N THR A 160 -5.89 -17.23 19.95
CA THR A 160 -5.53 -17.21 18.54
C THR A 160 -4.21 -17.93 18.30
N ALA A 161 -3.17 -17.64 19.10
CA ALA A 161 -1.85 -18.26 18.95
C ALA A 161 -1.86 -19.77 19.21
N LEU A 162 -2.60 -20.23 20.23
CA LEU A 162 -2.75 -21.65 20.55
C LEU A 162 -3.39 -22.41 19.39
N ARG A 163 -4.48 -21.87 18.83
CA ARG A 163 -5.14 -22.48 17.66
C ARG A 163 -4.22 -22.53 16.43
N LEU A 164 -3.38 -21.52 16.23
CA LEU A 164 -2.39 -21.52 15.15
C LEU A 164 -1.30 -22.58 15.36
N GLU A 165 -0.86 -22.79 16.60
CA GLU A 165 0.06 -23.88 16.96
C GLU A 165 -0.60 -25.26 16.75
N GLU A 166 -1.87 -25.43 17.13
CA GLU A 166 -2.65 -26.65 16.88
C GLU A 166 -2.78 -27.00 15.39
N LEU A 167 -2.89 -25.98 14.52
CA LEU A 167 -2.85 -26.16 13.06
C LEU A 167 -1.46 -26.50 12.52
N GLY A 168 -0.45 -26.54 13.38
CA GLY A 168 0.90 -26.98 13.07
C GLY A 168 1.88 -25.86 12.72
N ALA A 169 1.62 -24.60 13.09
CA ALA A 169 2.62 -23.54 12.90
C ALA A 169 3.97 -23.90 13.54
N ASP A 170 5.08 -23.67 12.84
CA ASP A 170 6.44 -23.94 13.32
C ASP A 170 6.99 -22.81 14.22
N SER A 171 6.36 -21.63 14.16
CA SER A 171 6.60 -20.49 15.05
C SER A 171 5.43 -19.52 14.98
N ILE A 172 5.24 -18.69 16.01
CA ILE A 172 4.24 -17.62 16.03
C ILE A 172 4.90 -16.25 15.89
N CYS A 173 4.40 -15.42 14.97
CA CYS A 173 4.76 -14.01 14.87
C CYS A 173 3.67 -13.13 15.49
N ILE A 174 4.03 -12.22 16.40
CA ILE A 174 3.17 -11.11 16.78
C ILE A 174 3.50 -9.95 15.84
N LYS A 175 2.53 -9.54 15.00
CA LYS A 175 2.72 -8.50 13.99
C LYS A 175 1.98 -7.23 14.35
N ASP A 176 2.72 -6.25 14.86
CA ASP A 176 2.27 -4.89 15.11
C ASP A 176 2.60 -3.98 13.92
N MET A 177 1.75 -4.04 12.90
CA MET A 177 1.89 -3.28 11.65
C MET A 177 1.77 -1.76 11.83
N ALA A 178 1.08 -1.32 12.89
CA ALA A 178 0.79 0.10 13.14
C ALA A 178 1.70 0.72 14.21
N GLY A 179 2.58 -0.06 14.85
CA GLY A 179 3.49 0.43 15.89
C GLY A 179 2.77 0.81 17.19
N LEU A 180 1.71 0.09 17.55
CA LEU A 180 0.84 0.32 18.70
C LEU A 180 1.28 -0.41 19.97
N LEU A 181 2.15 -1.42 19.87
CA LEU A 181 2.49 -2.29 20.98
C LEU A 181 3.39 -1.55 21.99
N ALA A 182 2.80 -1.20 23.13
CA ALA A 182 3.52 -0.55 24.22
C ALA A 182 4.53 -1.51 24.89
N PRO A 183 5.67 -1.00 25.41
CA PRO A 183 6.72 -1.86 25.96
C PRO A 183 6.27 -2.85 27.04
N PHE A 184 5.52 -2.38 28.04
CA PHE A 184 5.06 -3.25 29.12
C PHE A 184 4.02 -4.27 28.66
N LYS A 185 3.17 -3.90 27.69
CA LYS A 185 2.23 -4.84 27.08
C LYS A 185 2.97 -5.90 26.25
N ALA A 186 4.06 -5.54 25.58
CA ALA A 186 4.93 -6.51 24.91
C ALA A 186 5.51 -7.54 25.89
N TYR A 187 5.97 -7.10 27.08
CA TYR A 187 6.42 -8.00 28.14
C TYR A 187 5.32 -8.99 28.53
N GLU A 188 4.13 -8.47 28.89
CA GLU A 188 2.99 -9.28 29.32
C GLU A 188 2.58 -10.31 28.27
N LEU A 189 2.39 -9.87 27.02
CA LEU A 189 1.93 -10.72 25.93
C LEU A 189 2.94 -11.80 25.57
N VAL A 190 4.22 -11.43 25.42
CA VAL A 190 5.29 -12.40 25.11
C VAL A 190 5.46 -13.39 26.26
N LYS A 191 5.43 -12.91 27.51
CA LYS A 191 5.57 -13.79 28.67
C LYS A 191 4.43 -14.80 28.73
N LEU A 192 3.21 -14.36 28.41
CA LEU A 192 2.05 -15.23 28.34
C LEU A 192 2.21 -16.27 27.23
N PHE A 193 2.59 -15.86 26.02
CA PHE A 193 2.82 -16.75 24.88
C PHE A 193 3.91 -17.79 25.19
N LYS A 194 5.07 -17.36 25.69
CA LYS A 194 6.18 -18.27 26.04
C LYS A 194 5.86 -19.24 27.18
N SER A 195 4.82 -18.97 27.97
CA SER A 195 4.39 -19.87 29.05
C SER A 195 3.42 -20.96 28.59
N HIS A 196 2.81 -20.81 27.40
CA HIS A 196 1.77 -21.71 26.90
C HIS A 196 2.09 -22.34 25.55
N LEU A 197 2.86 -21.65 24.70
CA LEU A 197 3.30 -22.16 23.40
C LEU A 197 4.60 -22.94 23.53
N SER A 198 4.70 -24.01 22.74
CA SER A 198 5.92 -24.81 22.62
C SER A 198 6.85 -24.31 21.50
N VAL A 199 6.30 -23.58 20.53
CA VAL A 199 7.03 -23.05 19.38
C VAL A 199 7.71 -21.69 19.64
N PRO A 200 8.72 -21.30 18.84
CA PRO A 200 9.35 -19.98 18.95
C PRO A 200 8.37 -18.83 18.69
N VAL A 201 8.61 -17.70 19.35
CA VAL A 201 7.85 -16.46 19.20
C VAL A 201 8.74 -15.37 18.59
N GLN A 202 8.27 -14.77 17.50
CA GLN A 202 8.91 -13.64 16.81
C GLN A 202 8.07 -12.38 16.96
N LEU A 203 8.70 -11.24 17.25
CA LEU A 203 8.01 -9.97 17.37
C LEU A 203 8.38 -9.03 16.21
N HIS A 204 7.38 -8.57 15.49
CA HIS A 204 7.49 -7.61 14.41
C HIS A 204 6.75 -6.33 14.79
N CYS A 205 7.47 -5.21 14.90
CA CYS A 205 6.89 -3.91 15.20
C CYS A 205 7.40 -2.83 14.25
N HIS A 206 6.50 -1.97 13.78
CA HIS A 206 6.87 -0.72 13.12
C HIS A 206 7.26 0.35 14.16
N TYR A 207 8.14 1.27 13.78
CA TYR A 207 8.76 2.29 14.64
C TYR A 207 8.03 3.64 14.60
N ILE A 208 6.83 3.70 14.01
CA ILE A 208 6.17 4.96 13.65
C ILE A 208 5.93 5.85 14.88
N GLY A 209 5.48 5.25 15.99
CA GLY A 209 5.30 5.91 17.27
C GLY A 209 6.53 5.93 18.18
N GLY A 210 7.67 5.39 17.73
CA GLY A 210 8.92 5.35 18.49
C GLY A 210 8.98 4.33 19.65
N MET A 211 7.92 3.55 19.89
CA MET A 211 7.86 2.60 21.02
C MET A 211 8.56 1.27 20.77
N ALA A 212 8.77 0.87 19.51
CA ALA A 212 9.13 -0.51 19.19
C ALA A 212 10.49 -0.97 19.72
N VAL A 213 11.49 -0.09 19.86
CA VAL A 213 12.75 -0.46 20.55
C VAL A 213 12.47 -0.82 22.02
N GLY A 214 11.65 -0.03 22.71
CA GLY A 214 11.23 -0.35 24.08
C GLY A 214 10.46 -1.66 24.16
N ALA A 215 9.58 -1.92 23.19
CA ALA A 215 8.86 -3.19 23.07
C ALA A 215 9.81 -4.38 22.86
N TYR A 216 10.84 -4.24 22.04
CA TYR A 216 11.83 -5.31 21.83
C TYR A 216 12.66 -5.60 23.06
N LEU A 217 13.09 -4.58 23.82
CA LEU A 217 13.81 -4.79 25.08
C LEU A 217 12.95 -5.54 26.09
N LYS A 218 11.68 -5.16 26.22
CA LYS A 218 10.72 -5.82 27.12
C LYS A 218 10.32 -7.21 26.66
N ALA A 219 10.18 -7.43 25.35
CA ALA A 219 9.97 -8.75 24.79
C ALA A 219 11.18 -9.67 25.02
N ALA A 220 12.42 -9.16 24.93
CA ALA A 220 13.63 -9.91 25.24
C ALA A 220 13.66 -10.34 26.72
N GLU A 221 13.31 -9.44 27.65
CA GLU A 221 13.15 -9.78 29.07
C GLU A 221 12.07 -10.86 29.32
N ALA A 222 11.03 -10.89 28.49
CA ALA A 222 9.96 -11.89 28.56
C ALA A 222 10.31 -13.23 27.87
N GLY A 223 11.39 -13.28 27.09
CA GLY A 223 11.88 -14.49 26.43
C GLY A 223 11.47 -14.64 24.95
N VAL A 224 11.20 -13.55 24.24
CA VAL A 224 11.00 -13.59 22.77
C VAL A 224 12.24 -14.18 22.08
N ASP A 225 12.05 -14.96 21.02
CA ASP A 225 13.14 -15.66 20.35
C ASP A 225 13.78 -14.82 19.23
N VAL A 226 12.96 -14.04 18.52
CA VAL A 226 13.36 -13.28 17.34
C VAL A 226 12.67 -11.91 17.32
N VAL A 227 13.36 -10.87 16.84
CA VAL A 227 12.74 -9.58 16.48
C VAL A 227 13.09 -9.15 15.07
N ASP A 228 12.22 -8.36 14.44
CA ASP A 228 12.43 -7.83 13.09
C ASP A 228 13.06 -6.44 13.12
N THR A 229 14.13 -6.22 12.36
CA THR A 229 14.82 -4.92 12.27
C THR A 229 15.16 -4.59 10.83
N ALA A 230 15.46 -3.32 10.55
CA ALA A 230 16.01 -2.88 9.27
C ALA A 230 17.36 -2.20 9.47
N SER A 231 18.23 -2.19 8.45
CA SER A 231 19.42 -1.34 8.44
C SER A 231 19.06 0.14 8.53
N VAL A 232 19.86 0.94 9.25
CA VAL A 232 19.55 2.33 9.62
C VAL A 232 19.06 3.25 8.47
N PRO A 233 19.53 3.17 7.20
CA PRO A 233 19.01 4.03 6.14
C PRO A 233 17.58 3.71 5.73
N MET A 234 17.10 2.50 6.03
CA MET A 234 15.76 2.00 5.77
C MET A 234 14.96 1.72 7.04
N ALA A 235 15.41 2.18 8.20
CA ALA A 235 14.72 2.05 9.47
C ALA A 235 13.94 3.33 9.84
N PHE A 236 13.37 3.35 11.05
CA PHE A 236 12.61 4.49 11.64
C PHE A 236 11.29 4.83 10.94
N GLY A 237 10.53 5.75 11.53
CA GLY A 237 9.25 6.21 10.99
C GLY A 237 8.33 5.02 10.72
N ALA A 238 7.74 4.98 9.53
CA ALA A 238 6.89 3.88 9.12
C ALA A 238 7.61 2.52 8.96
N SER A 239 8.93 2.42 9.14
CA SER A 239 9.71 1.17 9.03
C SER A 239 10.00 0.54 10.40
N GLN A 240 10.86 -0.48 10.45
CA GLN A 240 11.27 -1.21 11.66
C GLN A 240 12.33 -0.44 12.47
N PRO A 241 12.58 -0.84 13.74
CA PRO A 241 13.75 -0.39 14.49
C PRO A 241 15.07 -0.62 13.75
N PRO A 242 16.05 0.30 13.87
CA PRO A 242 17.37 0.08 13.30
C PRO A 242 18.07 -1.10 13.99
N VAL A 243 18.59 -2.04 13.20
CA VAL A 243 19.33 -3.20 13.70
C VAL A 243 20.53 -2.79 14.55
N GLU A 244 21.23 -1.73 14.15
CA GLU A 244 22.42 -1.20 14.82
C GLU A 244 22.07 -0.74 16.25
N THR A 245 20.92 -0.08 16.40
CA THR A 245 20.42 0.40 17.69
C THR A 245 20.05 -0.76 18.61
N VAL A 246 19.32 -1.74 18.10
CA VAL A 246 18.89 -2.93 18.88
C VAL A 246 20.11 -3.74 19.32
N VAL A 247 21.03 -4.04 18.39
CA VAL A 247 22.27 -4.78 18.69
C VAL A 247 23.12 -4.04 19.71
N ARG A 248 23.25 -2.72 19.60
CA ARG A 248 24.00 -1.92 20.57
C ARG A 248 23.34 -1.91 21.95
N ALA A 249 22.01 -1.81 22.01
CA ALA A 249 21.26 -1.78 23.26
C ALA A 249 21.36 -3.09 24.05
N LEU A 250 21.49 -4.23 23.37
CA LEU A 250 21.57 -5.55 24.00
C LEU A 250 23.01 -6.02 24.29
N LYS A 251 24.03 -5.27 23.84
CA LYS A 251 25.44 -5.61 24.00
C LYS A 251 25.81 -5.83 25.48
N GLY A 252 26.40 -6.98 25.80
CA GLY A 252 26.83 -7.31 27.17
C GLY A 252 25.69 -7.69 28.13
N THR A 253 24.44 -7.75 27.65
CA THR A 253 23.30 -8.28 28.40
C THR A 253 23.16 -9.80 28.15
N PRO A 254 22.30 -10.52 28.91
CA PRO A 254 21.99 -11.92 28.62
C PRO A 254 21.39 -12.16 27.22
N TYR A 255 20.90 -11.11 26.56
CA TYR A 255 20.23 -11.12 25.27
C TYR A 255 21.11 -10.64 24.11
N ASP A 256 22.42 -10.47 24.33
CA ASP A 256 23.38 -10.05 23.30
C ASP A 256 23.24 -10.94 22.04
N THR A 257 23.01 -10.29 20.90
CA THR A 257 22.77 -10.97 19.61
C THR A 257 24.02 -11.62 19.06
N GLY A 258 25.21 -11.15 19.46
CA GLY A 258 26.49 -11.56 18.91
C GLY A 258 26.81 -10.98 17.53
N LEU A 259 25.94 -10.14 16.95
CA LEU A 259 26.16 -9.52 15.65
C LEU A 259 27.28 -8.47 15.69
N SER A 260 28.06 -8.41 14.62
CA SER A 260 29.15 -7.44 14.48
C SER A 260 28.61 -6.06 14.13
N ILE A 261 28.64 -5.14 15.10
CA ILE A 261 28.22 -3.75 14.87
C ILE A 261 29.02 -3.07 13.74
N LYS A 262 30.30 -3.41 13.57
CA LYS A 262 31.14 -2.89 12.49
C LYS A 262 30.61 -3.35 11.13
N ALA A 263 30.32 -4.64 10.98
CA ALA A 263 29.81 -5.20 9.73
C ALA A 263 28.41 -4.66 9.39
N LEU A 264 27.55 -4.44 10.40
CA LEU A 264 26.26 -3.78 10.22
C LEU A 264 26.44 -2.36 9.64
N PHE A 265 27.40 -1.58 10.13
CA PHE A 265 27.67 -0.25 9.57
C PHE A 265 28.21 -0.28 8.14
N GLU A 266 28.91 -1.35 7.73
CA GLU A 266 29.31 -1.52 6.33
C GLU A 266 28.08 -1.74 5.42
N ILE A 267 27.11 -2.53 5.88
CA ILE A 267 25.83 -2.74 5.17
C ILE A 267 25.02 -1.44 5.14
N ALA A 268 24.94 -0.73 6.26
CA ALA A 268 24.28 0.56 6.34
C ALA A 268 24.90 1.58 5.38
N GLN A 269 26.23 1.57 5.23
CA GLN A 269 26.89 2.50 4.31
C GLN A 269 26.47 2.25 2.86
N TYR A 270 26.36 0.99 2.44
CA TYR A 270 25.85 0.64 1.12
C TYR A 270 24.43 1.21 0.89
N PHE A 271 23.52 0.94 1.81
CA PHE A 271 22.14 1.41 1.69
C PHE A 271 22.02 2.93 1.81
N GLU A 272 22.92 3.59 2.55
CA GLU A 272 22.95 5.06 2.64
C GLU A 272 23.39 5.69 1.32
N ASP A 273 24.37 5.10 0.65
CA ASP A 273 24.84 5.59 -0.64
C ASP A 273 23.79 5.33 -1.73
N LEU A 274 23.17 4.15 -1.73
CA LEU A 274 22.04 3.83 -2.60
C LEU A 274 20.87 4.80 -2.38
N ARG A 275 20.52 5.10 -1.12
CA ARG A 275 19.45 6.05 -0.78
C ARG A 275 19.72 7.43 -1.39
N LYS A 276 20.96 7.93 -1.29
CA LYS A 276 21.35 9.22 -1.88
C LYS A 276 21.26 9.18 -3.40
N GLU A 277 21.76 8.11 -4.01
CA GLU A 277 21.74 7.94 -5.47
C GLU A 277 20.31 7.90 -6.03
N LEU A 278 19.40 7.23 -5.33
CA LEU A 278 17.98 7.13 -5.71
C LEU A 278 17.14 8.32 -5.26
N GLY A 279 17.72 9.32 -4.58
CA GLY A 279 16.96 10.46 -4.05
C GLY A 279 15.93 10.09 -2.98
N GLN A 280 16.09 8.94 -2.33
CA GLN A 280 15.13 8.40 -1.38
C GLN A 280 15.23 9.08 -0.01
N GLN A 281 14.12 9.14 0.72
CA GLN A 281 14.07 9.72 2.05
C GLN A 281 14.39 8.69 3.14
N ARG A 282 14.83 9.18 4.30
CA ARG A 282 14.97 8.37 5.52
C ARG A 282 13.62 8.27 6.23
N GLY A 283 13.43 7.23 7.02
CA GLY A 283 12.31 7.16 7.96
C GLY A 283 12.40 8.27 9.00
N VAL A 284 11.30 9.00 9.18
CA VAL A 284 11.14 10.03 10.21
C VAL A 284 9.78 9.84 10.86
N THR A 285 9.71 10.07 12.17
CA THR A 285 8.45 10.17 12.91
C THR A 285 8.04 11.64 13.00
N ARG A 286 6.95 12.00 12.34
CA ARG A 286 6.35 13.34 12.38
C ARG A 286 5.23 13.39 13.43
N ILE A 287 4.78 14.59 13.80
CA ILE A 287 3.65 14.77 14.72
C ILE A 287 2.41 14.04 14.22
N ASN A 288 2.07 14.18 12.93
CA ASN A 288 0.94 13.49 12.33
C ASN A 288 1.08 11.97 12.34
N ASP A 289 2.31 11.45 12.27
CA ASP A 289 2.55 10.00 12.37
C ASP A 289 2.32 9.50 13.80
N MET A 290 2.65 10.30 14.83
CA MET A 290 2.41 9.95 16.24
C MET A 290 0.93 9.99 16.64
N ARG A 291 0.07 10.69 15.88
CA ARG A 291 -1.39 10.64 16.09
C ARG A 291 -1.98 9.24 15.87
N VAL A 292 -1.20 8.30 15.33
CA VAL A 292 -1.54 6.86 15.31
C VAL A 292 -1.96 6.33 16.68
N PHE A 293 -1.49 6.90 17.79
CA PHE A 293 -1.93 6.51 19.14
C PHE A 293 -3.37 6.91 19.46
N GLU A 294 -3.90 7.92 18.79
CA GLU A 294 -5.28 8.39 18.94
C GLU A 294 -6.21 7.58 18.04
N HIS A 295 -5.90 7.52 16.74
CA HIS A 295 -6.81 7.00 15.72
C HIS A 295 -6.47 5.58 15.23
N GLN A 296 -5.30 5.03 15.58
CA GLN A 296 -4.80 3.70 15.18
C GLN A 296 -4.68 3.47 13.66
N VAL A 297 -4.62 4.54 12.89
CA VAL A 297 -4.49 4.50 11.41
C VAL A 297 -3.02 4.40 11.05
N PRO A 298 -2.57 3.35 10.35
CA PRO A 298 -1.18 3.21 9.96
C PRO A 298 -0.71 4.37 9.06
N GLY A 299 0.57 4.75 9.15
CA GLY A 299 1.10 5.91 8.43
C GLY A 299 0.86 5.92 6.91
N GLY A 300 1.04 4.78 6.25
CA GLY A 300 0.76 4.64 4.81
C GLY A 300 -0.71 4.86 4.45
N MET A 301 -1.64 4.54 5.37
CA MET A 301 -3.07 4.81 5.18
C MET A 301 -3.38 6.30 5.35
N ILE A 302 -2.76 7.00 6.31
CA ILE A 302 -2.94 8.46 6.47
C ILE A 302 -2.51 9.20 5.21
N SER A 303 -1.34 8.90 4.65
CA SER A 303 -0.88 9.56 3.42
C SER A 303 -1.82 9.31 2.24
N ASN A 304 -2.38 8.10 2.12
CA ASN A 304 -3.39 7.81 1.12
C ASN A 304 -4.68 8.61 1.34
N LEU A 305 -5.18 8.68 2.58
CA LEU A 305 -6.38 9.47 2.93
C LEU A 305 -6.19 10.96 2.62
N VAL A 306 -5.00 11.51 2.92
CA VAL A 306 -4.65 12.90 2.60
C VAL A 306 -4.70 13.13 1.09
N SER A 307 -4.04 12.29 0.29
CA SER A 307 -4.08 12.39 -1.18
C SER A 307 -5.51 12.31 -1.71
N GLN A 308 -6.32 11.39 -1.18
CA GLN A 308 -7.72 11.23 -1.57
C GLN A 308 -8.53 12.49 -1.24
N LEU A 309 -8.36 13.07 -0.06
CA LEU A 309 -9.05 14.31 0.31
C LEU A 309 -8.57 15.51 -0.50
N GLU A 310 -7.29 15.57 -0.88
CA GLU A 310 -6.76 16.61 -1.77
C GLU A 310 -7.38 16.53 -3.16
N GLU A 311 -7.48 15.34 -3.75
CA GLU A 311 -8.16 15.10 -5.03
C GLU A 311 -9.64 15.53 -4.98
N GLN A 312 -10.28 15.33 -3.83
CA GLN A 312 -11.67 15.77 -3.58
C GLN A 312 -11.78 17.24 -3.15
N LYS A 313 -10.68 18.00 -3.12
CA LYS A 313 -10.61 19.40 -2.64
C LYS A 313 -11.16 19.58 -1.21
N ALA A 314 -11.05 18.53 -0.39
CA ALA A 314 -11.64 18.38 0.93
C ALA A 314 -10.62 18.14 2.06
N LEU A 315 -9.33 18.46 1.85
CA LEU A 315 -8.26 18.25 2.83
C LEU A 315 -8.56 18.89 4.21
N HIS A 316 -9.27 20.02 4.23
CA HIS A 316 -9.69 20.70 5.46
C HIS A 316 -10.61 19.84 6.36
N ARG A 317 -11.12 18.72 5.86
CA ARG A 317 -12.00 17.78 6.57
C ARG A 317 -11.27 16.54 7.09
N LEU A 318 -9.93 16.51 7.03
CA LEU A 318 -9.13 15.36 7.46
C LEU A 318 -9.41 14.97 8.92
N ASP A 319 -9.55 15.93 9.83
CA ASP A 319 -9.83 15.63 11.23
C ASP A 319 -11.22 14.98 11.42
N GLU A 320 -12.24 15.41 10.65
CA GLU A 320 -13.57 14.74 10.65
C GLU A 320 -13.45 13.27 10.22
N VAL A 321 -12.61 12.98 9.21
CA VAL A 321 -12.36 11.60 8.75
C VAL A 321 -11.63 10.79 9.82
N LEU A 322 -10.61 11.36 10.48
CA LEU A 322 -9.88 10.67 11.54
C LEU A 322 -10.77 10.36 12.75
N GLU A 323 -11.76 11.20 13.05
CA GLU A 323 -12.77 10.94 14.08
C GLU A 323 -13.81 9.91 13.64
N GLU A 324 -14.11 9.80 12.35
CA GLU A 324 -15.09 8.86 11.80
C GLU A 324 -14.53 7.43 11.69
N ILE A 325 -13.24 7.28 11.44
CA ILE A 325 -12.60 5.96 11.28
C ILE A 325 -12.83 5.02 12.47
N PRO A 326 -12.62 5.43 13.74
CA PRO A 326 -12.90 4.56 14.89
C PRO A 326 -14.35 4.11 14.98
N ARG A 327 -15.31 4.97 14.60
CA ARG A 327 -16.75 4.65 14.61
C ARG A 327 -17.09 3.60 13.55
N VAL A 328 -16.61 3.80 12.32
CA VAL A 328 -16.78 2.80 11.24
C VAL A 328 -16.10 1.49 11.61
N ARG A 329 -14.90 1.54 12.21
CA ARG A 329 -14.18 0.36 12.66
C ARG A 329 -14.98 -0.43 13.70
N GLU A 330 -15.56 0.24 14.68
CA GLU A 330 -16.44 -0.37 15.68
C GLU A 330 -17.66 -1.05 15.04
N GLU A 331 -18.37 -0.34 14.17
CA GLU A 331 -19.56 -0.86 13.49
C GLU A 331 -19.27 -2.05 12.58
N LEU A 332 -18.05 -2.13 12.03
CA LEU A 332 -17.59 -3.24 11.21
C LEU A 332 -17.00 -4.40 12.04
N GLY A 333 -17.16 -4.40 13.37
CA GLY A 333 -16.72 -5.50 14.22
C GLY A 333 -15.25 -5.44 14.63
N TYR A 334 -14.70 -4.24 14.76
CA TYR A 334 -13.32 -3.95 15.18
C TYR A 334 -12.19 -4.64 14.37
N PRO A 335 -12.22 -4.69 13.03
CA PRO A 335 -11.12 -5.28 12.27
C PRO A 335 -9.79 -4.60 12.61
N PRO A 336 -8.66 -5.33 12.69
CA PRO A 336 -7.33 -4.73 12.62
C PRO A 336 -7.21 -3.88 11.36
N LEU A 337 -6.60 -2.70 11.43
CA LEU A 337 -6.45 -1.80 10.27
C LEU A 337 -5.17 -2.15 9.50
N VAL A 338 -5.19 -3.28 8.79
CA VAL A 338 -4.13 -3.74 7.87
C VAL A 338 -4.72 -3.88 6.46
N THR A 339 -3.92 -3.96 5.41
CA THR A 339 -4.48 -4.18 4.06
C THR A 339 -5.18 -5.54 4.00
N PRO A 340 -6.43 -5.64 3.49
CA PRO A 340 -7.22 -4.57 2.86
C PRO A 340 -8.20 -3.82 3.80
N THR A 341 -8.44 -4.30 5.02
CA THR A 341 -9.44 -3.76 5.96
C THR A 341 -9.21 -2.28 6.31
N SER A 342 -7.96 -1.84 6.33
CA SER A 342 -7.58 -0.43 6.49
C SER A 342 -8.22 0.47 5.41
N GLN A 343 -8.16 0.06 4.14
CA GLN A 343 -8.78 0.79 3.03
C GLN A 343 -10.31 0.74 3.09
N ILE A 344 -10.88 -0.42 3.46
CA ILE A 344 -12.33 -0.60 3.60
C ILE A 344 -12.90 0.38 4.63
N VAL A 345 -12.32 0.41 5.84
CA VAL A 345 -12.73 1.31 6.91
C VAL A 345 -12.46 2.78 6.53
N GLY A 346 -11.27 3.06 5.99
CA GLY A 346 -10.85 4.40 5.60
C GLY A 346 -11.77 5.04 4.56
N THR A 347 -12.05 4.33 3.48
CA THR A 347 -12.93 4.83 2.42
C THR A 347 -14.34 5.05 2.93
N GLN A 348 -14.91 4.11 3.70
CA GLN A 348 -16.26 4.31 4.23
C GLN A 348 -16.32 5.55 5.14
N ALA A 349 -15.29 5.80 5.94
CA ALA A 349 -15.19 7.01 6.77
C ALA A 349 -15.11 8.29 5.91
N VAL A 350 -14.30 8.30 4.85
CA VAL A 350 -14.22 9.42 3.90
C VAL A 350 -15.59 9.67 3.27
N LEU A 351 -16.29 8.64 2.80
CA LEU A 351 -17.61 8.79 2.18
C LEU A 351 -18.68 9.28 3.16
N ASN A 352 -18.66 8.79 4.41
CA ASN A 352 -19.56 9.28 5.46
C ASN A 352 -19.39 10.79 5.68
N VAL A 353 -18.13 11.25 5.71
CA VAL A 353 -17.79 12.67 5.88
C VAL A 353 -18.19 13.46 4.64
N LEU A 354 -17.72 13.08 3.44
CA LEU A 354 -17.95 13.82 2.20
C LEU A 354 -19.45 13.97 1.87
N THR A 355 -20.24 12.91 2.07
CA THR A 355 -21.69 12.95 1.82
C THR A 355 -22.49 13.62 2.94
N GLY A 356 -21.88 13.83 4.11
CA GLY A 356 -22.55 14.34 5.31
C GLY A 356 -23.57 13.36 5.92
N GLN A 357 -23.63 12.11 5.44
CA GLN A 357 -24.58 11.10 5.88
C GLN A 357 -23.90 9.72 5.98
N ARG A 358 -23.93 9.12 7.18
CA ARG A 358 -23.26 7.84 7.44
C ARG A 358 -23.90 6.70 6.63
N TYR A 359 -23.05 5.96 5.90
CA TYR A 359 -23.42 4.87 5.00
C TYR A 359 -24.47 5.26 3.95
N LYS A 360 -24.54 6.53 3.52
CA LYS A 360 -25.38 6.90 2.36
C LYS A 360 -24.87 6.19 1.11
N LEU A 361 -23.55 6.17 0.93
CA LEU A 361 -22.85 5.40 -0.09
C LEU A 361 -22.02 4.33 0.60
N ILE A 362 -22.12 3.10 0.09
CA ILE A 362 -21.43 1.94 0.63
C ILE A 362 -20.63 1.30 -0.51
N PRO A 363 -19.28 1.41 -0.51
CA PRO A 363 -18.43 0.78 -1.51
C PRO A 363 -18.65 -0.73 -1.61
N GLY A 364 -18.41 -1.30 -2.79
CA GLY A 364 -18.54 -2.74 -3.02
C GLY A 364 -17.71 -3.58 -2.06
N GLU A 365 -16.51 -3.14 -1.69
CA GLU A 365 -15.61 -3.83 -0.77
C GLU A 365 -16.16 -3.84 0.66
N VAL A 366 -16.85 -2.78 1.09
CA VAL A 366 -17.59 -2.76 2.37
C VAL A 366 -18.77 -3.73 2.30
N LYS A 367 -19.49 -3.78 1.16
CA LYS A 367 -20.57 -4.76 0.96
C LYS A 367 -20.05 -6.19 1.06
N LEU A 368 -18.95 -6.51 0.38
CA LEU A 368 -18.30 -7.82 0.40
C LEU A 368 -17.78 -8.20 1.80
N TYR A 369 -17.23 -7.23 2.53
CA TYR A 369 -16.82 -7.41 3.92
C TYR A 369 -17.99 -7.79 4.82
N VAL A 370 -19.08 -7.04 4.77
CA VAL A 370 -20.27 -7.32 5.58
C VAL A 370 -20.96 -8.63 5.16
N GLN A 371 -20.82 -9.03 3.90
CA GLN A 371 -21.27 -10.33 3.41
C GLN A 371 -20.41 -11.51 3.87
N GLY A 372 -19.24 -11.25 4.46
CA GLY A 372 -18.31 -12.26 4.98
C GLY A 372 -17.24 -12.72 3.99
N TYR A 373 -17.14 -12.12 2.79
CA TYR A 373 -16.21 -12.57 1.74
C TYR A 373 -14.73 -12.27 2.02
N TYR A 374 -14.42 -11.51 3.08
CA TYR A 374 -13.06 -11.31 3.58
C TYR A 374 -12.71 -12.19 4.79
N GLY A 375 -13.67 -12.96 5.32
CA GLY A 375 -13.55 -13.70 6.57
C GLY A 375 -14.47 -13.16 7.66
N GLN A 376 -14.36 -13.74 8.85
CA GLN A 376 -15.11 -13.35 10.04
C GLN A 376 -14.39 -12.26 10.82
N PRO A 377 -15.04 -11.11 11.08
CA PRO A 377 -14.48 -10.07 11.93
C PRO A 377 -14.30 -10.51 13.39
N PRO A 378 -13.40 -9.87 14.16
CA PRO A 378 -13.19 -10.18 15.57
C PRO A 378 -14.43 -10.03 16.46
N ALA A 379 -15.36 -9.16 16.07
CA ALA A 379 -16.63 -8.94 16.76
C ALA A 379 -17.81 -8.96 15.78
N SER A 380 -19.03 -9.07 16.30
CA SER A 380 -20.23 -8.93 15.48
C SER A 380 -20.30 -7.54 14.84
N ILE A 381 -20.58 -7.50 13.54
CA ILE A 381 -20.93 -6.26 12.81
C ILE A 381 -22.21 -5.68 13.40
N ASP A 382 -22.30 -4.35 13.47
CA ASP A 382 -23.49 -3.65 13.95
C ASP A 382 -24.74 -4.11 13.16
N PRO A 383 -25.82 -4.55 13.84
CA PRO A 383 -27.02 -5.09 13.18
C PRO A 383 -27.75 -4.09 12.28
N ALA A 384 -27.65 -2.78 12.52
CA ALA A 384 -28.21 -1.77 11.64
C ALA A 384 -27.39 -1.65 10.35
N ILE A 385 -26.06 -1.69 10.44
CA ILE A 385 -25.18 -1.68 9.26
C ILE A 385 -25.32 -2.98 8.47
N SER A 386 -25.32 -4.12 9.15
CA SER A 386 -25.54 -5.43 8.54
C SER A 386 -26.86 -5.46 7.76
N ARG A 387 -27.98 -5.04 8.36
CA ARG A 387 -29.28 -4.96 7.66
C ARG A 387 -29.28 -3.99 6.50
N LYS A 388 -28.63 -2.82 6.64
CA LYS A 388 -28.56 -1.82 5.57
C LYS A 388 -27.82 -2.35 4.34
N VAL A 389 -26.79 -3.16 4.54
CA VAL A 389 -25.97 -3.72 3.46
C VAL A 389 -26.57 -5.00 2.87
N LEU A 390 -27.04 -5.91 3.72
CA LEU A 390 -27.50 -7.22 3.30
C LEU A 390 -28.96 -7.23 2.85
N GLY A 391 -29.80 -6.31 3.36
CA GLY A 391 -31.25 -6.38 3.22
C GLY A 391 -31.75 -7.70 3.80
N ASP A 392 -32.37 -8.52 2.93
CA ASP A 392 -32.89 -9.85 3.28
C ASP A 392 -31.86 -10.99 3.06
N LYS A 393 -30.64 -10.68 2.59
CA LYS A 393 -29.61 -11.69 2.35
C LYS A 393 -28.92 -12.10 3.65
N GLU A 394 -28.47 -13.35 3.73
CA GLU A 394 -27.65 -13.81 4.84
C GLU A 394 -26.15 -13.65 4.54
N MET A 395 -25.39 -13.39 5.60
CA MET A 395 -23.92 -13.40 5.57
C MET A 395 -23.42 -14.83 5.41
N ILE A 396 -22.34 -15.03 4.65
CA ILE A 396 -21.71 -16.36 4.58
C ILE A 396 -21.08 -16.71 5.92
N THR A 397 -21.14 -17.99 6.31
CA THR A 397 -20.57 -18.49 7.58
C THR A 397 -19.39 -19.42 7.38
N CYS A 398 -19.19 -19.95 6.17
CA CYS A 398 -18.04 -20.78 5.79
C CYS A 398 -16.79 -19.93 5.53
N ARG A 399 -15.66 -20.58 5.22
CA ARG A 399 -14.47 -19.89 4.71
C ARG A 399 -14.78 -19.40 3.29
N PRO A 400 -14.46 -18.15 2.90
CA PRO A 400 -14.89 -17.65 1.59
C PRO A 400 -14.30 -18.41 0.40
N ALA A 401 -13.11 -19.00 0.55
CA ALA A 401 -12.51 -19.83 -0.49
C ALA A 401 -13.24 -21.17 -0.73
N ASP A 402 -14.06 -21.64 0.21
CA ASP A 402 -14.86 -22.86 0.00
C ASP A 402 -15.96 -22.65 -1.07
N LEU A 403 -16.26 -21.39 -1.40
CA LEU A 403 -17.21 -21.00 -2.45
C LEU A 403 -16.54 -20.80 -3.81
N LEU A 404 -15.22 -20.95 -3.89
CA LEU A 404 -14.45 -20.68 -5.10
C LEU A 404 -14.08 -21.99 -5.80
N GLU A 405 -14.58 -22.16 -7.01
CA GLU A 405 -14.17 -23.27 -7.88
C GLU A 405 -12.69 -23.17 -8.27
N PRO A 406 -11.99 -24.30 -8.47
CA PRO A 406 -10.64 -24.34 -9.04
C PRO A 406 -10.55 -23.54 -10.35
N LYS A 407 -9.45 -22.80 -10.53
CA LYS A 407 -9.29 -21.88 -11.68
C LYS A 407 -7.96 -22.01 -12.41
N LEU A 408 -6.99 -22.74 -11.87
CA LEU A 408 -5.63 -22.73 -12.40
C LEU A 408 -5.57 -23.21 -13.86
N ASP A 409 -6.26 -24.30 -14.21
CA ASP A 409 -6.32 -24.81 -15.59
C ASP A 409 -6.95 -23.82 -16.57
N LYS A 410 -8.03 -23.15 -16.14
CA LYS A 410 -8.68 -22.12 -16.96
C LYS A 410 -7.73 -20.96 -17.23
N LEU A 411 -7.03 -20.49 -16.20
CA LEU A 411 -6.06 -19.40 -16.32
C LEU A 411 -4.88 -19.79 -17.21
N ARG A 412 -4.39 -21.05 -17.15
CA ARG A 412 -3.37 -21.58 -18.07
C ARG A 412 -3.79 -21.39 -19.53
N GLU A 413 -5.02 -21.77 -19.86
CA GLU A 413 -5.56 -21.62 -21.22
C GLU A 413 -5.77 -20.16 -21.64
N GLU A 414 -6.21 -19.29 -20.72
CA GLU A 414 -6.47 -17.86 -20.99
C GLU A 414 -5.20 -17.05 -21.31
N ILE A 415 -4.03 -17.46 -20.80
CA ILE A 415 -2.76 -16.72 -20.95
C ILE A 415 -1.67 -17.47 -21.71
N LYS A 416 -2.00 -18.61 -22.34
CA LYS A 416 -1.04 -19.49 -23.04
C LYS A 416 -0.26 -18.82 -24.18
N ASP A 417 -0.75 -17.71 -24.72
CA ASP A 417 -0.10 -16.93 -25.77
C ASP A 417 1.07 -16.05 -25.27
N LEU A 418 1.14 -15.86 -23.95
CA LEU A 418 2.10 -14.98 -23.27
C LEU A 418 2.88 -15.65 -22.13
N ALA A 419 2.26 -16.55 -21.38
CA ALA A 419 2.94 -17.29 -20.31
C ALA A 419 3.90 -18.33 -20.88
N VAL A 420 5.10 -18.39 -20.30
CA VAL A 420 6.15 -19.36 -20.65
C VAL A 420 6.45 -20.34 -19.51
N SER A 421 5.88 -20.12 -18.33
CA SER A 421 6.01 -21.01 -17.17
C SER A 421 4.76 -20.97 -16.28
N GLU A 422 4.72 -21.86 -15.29
CA GLU A 422 3.65 -21.88 -14.30
C GLU A 422 3.68 -20.66 -13.37
N GLU A 423 4.87 -20.13 -13.07
CA GLU A 423 5.04 -18.87 -12.34
C GLU A 423 4.36 -17.68 -13.03
N ASP A 424 4.35 -17.64 -14.37
CA ASP A 424 3.63 -16.61 -15.11
C ASP A 424 2.12 -16.75 -14.94
N VAL A 425 1.61 -17.98 -14.97
CA VAL A 425 0.18 -18.26 -14.75
C VAL A 425 -0.24 -17.83 -13.35
N LEU A 426 0.59 -18.09 -12.34
CA LEU A 426 0.35 -17.66 -10.96
C LEU A 426 0.42 -16.13 -10.81
N SER A 427 1.37 -15.49 -11.48
CA SER A 427 1.45 -14.02 -11.55
C SER A 427 0.20 -13.43 -12.19
N TYR A 428 -0.30 -14.05 -13.26
CA TYR A 428 -1.54 -13.69 -13.94
C TYR A 428 -2.76 -13.92 -13.05
N ALA A 429 -2.82 -15.03 -12.31
CA ALA A 429 -3.90 -15.33 -11.38
C ALA A 429 -4.09 -14.20 -10.36
N MET A 430 -2.99 -13.70 -9.79
CA MET A 430 -3.05 -12.66 -8.76
C MET A 430 -3.24 -11.25 -9.35
N PHE A 431 -2.59 -10.95 -10.49
CA PHE A 431 -2.58 -9.61 -11.08
C PHE A 431 -2.83 -9.63 -12.61
N PRO A 432 -4.02 -10.01 -13.09
CA PRO A 432 -4.23 -10.34 -14.51
C PRO A 432 -3.77 -9.26 -15.50
N GLN A 433 -4.21 -8.02 -15.28
CA GLN A 433 -3.89 -6.90 -16.17
C GLN A 433 -2.42 -6.47 -16.08
N VAL A 434 -1.83 -6.52 -14.89
CA VAL A 434 -0.43 -6.12 -14.67
C VAL A 434 0.51 -7.16 -15.28
N ALA A 435 0.26 -8.44 -14.98
CA ALA A 435 1.05 -9.55 -15.48
C ALA A 435 0.98 -9.63 -17.01
N ARG A 436 -0.20 -9.50 -17.61
CA ARG A 436 -0.36 -9.47 -19.09
C ARG A 436 0.49 -8.36 -19.72
N LYS A 437 0.39 -7.12 -19.20
CA LYS A 437 1.21 -5.98 -19.68
C LYS A 437 2.71 -6.26 -19.55
N PHE A 438 3.14 -6.83 -18.43
CA PHE A 438 4.53 -7.22 -18.20
C PHE A 438 5.00 -8.31 -19.18
N PHE A 439 4.20 -9.36 -19.41
CA PHE A 439 4.56 -10.44 -20.35
C PHE A 439 4.65 -9.94 -21.79
N GLU A 440 3.77 -9.03 -22.20
CA GLU A 440 3.84 -8.36 -23.50
C GLU A 440 5.13 -7.54 -23.64
N ALA A 441 5.52 -6.79 -22.60
CA ALA A 441 6.79 -6.06 -22.56
C ALA A 441 8.00 -7.02 -22.61
N ARG A 442 7.94 -8.14 -21.88
CA ARG A 442 8.98 -9.18 -21.88
C ARG A 442 9.15 -9.79 -23.28
N LYS A 443 8.05 -10.06 -23.98
CA LYS A 443 8.05 -10.58 -25.36
C LYS A 443 8.67 -9.59 -26.36
N ARG A 444 8.57 -8.29 -26.10
CA ARG A 444 9.23 -7.22 -26.89
C ARG A 444 10.68 -6.96 -26.47
N GLY A 445 11.17 -7.58 -25.39
CA GLY A 445 12.52 -7.36 -24.87
C GLY A 445 12.68 -6.04 -24.10
N GLU A 446 11.58 -5.52 -23.55
CA GLU A 446 11.54 -4.22 -22.85
C GLU A 446 11.66 -4.36 -21.32
N THR A 447 11.78 -5.59 -20.79
CA THR A 447 11.94 -5.88 -19.36
C THR A 447 13.41 -6.02 -18.98
N GLY A 448 13.75 -5.71 -17.73
CA GLY A 448 15.11 -5.84 -17.21
C GLY A 448 15.54 -4.64 -16.37
N PRO A 449 16.81 -4.61 -15.93
CA PRO A 449 17.32 -3.57 -15.03
C PRO A 449 17.11 -2.17 -15.59
N HIS A 450 16.67 -1.26 -14.71
CA HIS A 450 16.38 0.12 -15.08
C HIS A 450 17.64 0.93 -15.36
N ARG A 451 18.76 0.59 -14.72
CA ARG A 451 20.05 1.24 -14.96
C ARG A 451 20.80 0.46 -16.04
N LYS A 452 21.14 1.13 -17.15
CA LYS A 452 22.20 0.63 -18.04
C LYS A 452 23.46 0.51 -17.20
N ALA A 453 23.98 -0.70 -17.02
CA ALA A 453 25.17 -0.99 -16.22
C ALA A 453 26.27 0.06 -16.48
N ALA A 454 26.47 0.96 -15.53
CA ALA A 454 27.64 1.84 -15.55
C ALA A 454 28.85 0.92 -15.40
N SER A 455 29.71 0.90 -16.42
CA SER A 455 30.92 0.09 -16.41
C SER A 455 31.83 0.53 -15.26
N VAL A 456 31.86 -0.26 -14.19
CA VAL A 456 32.80 -0.07 -13.09
C VAL A 456 34.21 -0.34 -13.64
N LYS A 457 34.97 0.71 -13.93
CA LYS A 457 36.41 0.61 -14.13
C LYS A 457 37.11 0.57 -12.76
N PRO A 458 38.04 -0.37 -12.50
CA PRO A 458 38.78 -0.40 -11.26
C PRO A 458 39.89 0.67 -11.24
N GLY A 459 39.91 1.47 -10.18
CA GLY A 459 41.12 2.07 -9.60
C GLY A 459 41.60 3.42 -10.14
N SER A 460 41.45 4.46 -9.32
CA SER A 460 42.54 5.41 -8.98
C SER A 460 42.19 6.24 -7.74
N PRO A 461 43.20 6.73 -6.99
CA PRO A 461 43.09 7.02 -5.56
C PRO A 461 42.38 8.34 -5.24
N ALA A 462 41.92 8.43 -4.00
CA ALA A 462 41.34 9.61 -3.38
C ALA A 462 42.21 10.86 -3.56
N ASP A 463 41.65 11.90 -4.17
CA ASP A 463 42.16 13.26 -4.06
C ASP A 463 41.32 14.05 -3.05
N THR A 464 41.98 14.34 -1.94
CA THR A 464 41.58 15.29 -0.92
C THR A 464 41.57 16.70 -1.51
N ASN A 465 40.38 17.30 -1.67
CA ASN A 465 40.20 18.75 -1.51
C ASN A 465 38.72 19.12 -1.44
N ALA A 466 38.21 19.14 -0.20
CA ALA A 466 37.02 19.88 0.15
C ALA A 466 37.41 21.34 0.42
N ALA A 467 37.07 22.26 -0.48
CA ALA A 467 36.70 23.64 -0.15
C ALA A 467 36.20 24.42 -1.38
N LYS A 468 34.97 24.94 -1.26
CA LYS A 468 34.39 26.10 -1.95
C LYS A 468 34.08 25.99 -3.45
N SER A 469 32.83 25.66 -3.76
CA SER A 469 32.01 26.49 -4.65
C SER A 469 30.52 26.21 -4.45
N THR A 470 29.88 27.01 -3.62
CA THR A 470 28.44 27.30 -3.69
C THR A 470 28.18 28.17 -4.92
N LYS A 471 27.41 27.67 -5.90
CA LYS A 471 26.42 28.41 -6.70
C LYS A 471 25.79 27.52 -7.79
N GLU A 472 24.46 27.47 -7.77
CA GLU A 472 23.55 27.38 -8.91
C GLU A 472 23.69 26.19 -9.89
N ALA A 473 22.85 25.17 -9.70
CA ALA A 473 22.41 24.28 -10.77
C ALA A 473 20.90 24.49 -10.98
N ASN A 474 20.57 25.41 -11.88
CA ASN A 474 19.28 25.56 -12.54
C ASN A 474 19.54 26.32 -13.84
N ASN A 475 19.84 25.61 -14.93
CA ASN A 475 19.44 26.01 -16.28
C ASN A 475 19.90 25.01 -17.35
N VAL A 476 19.00 24.78 -18.31
CA VAL A 476 19.25 24.13 -19.60
C VAL A 476 20.48 24.75 -20.28
N ASN A 477 21.35 23.91 -20.83
CA ASN A 477 22.61 24.31 -21.45
C ASN A 477 22.36 25.10 -22.76
N LEU A 478 22.81 26.35 -22.83
CA LEU A 478 22.62 27.26 -23.96
C LEU A 478 23.19 26.73 -25.30
N ASN A 479 24.11 25.75 -25.25
CA ASN A 479 24.66 25.13 -26.44
C ASN A 479 23.71 24.07 -27.03
N GLU A 480 22.98 23.33 -26.21
CA GLU A 480 22.00 22.33 -26.66
C GLU A 480 20.81 23.00 -27.35
N LEU A 481 20.34 24.13 -26.80
CA LEU A 481 19.26 24.92 -27.38
C LEU A 481 19.61 25.44 -28.79
N LYS A 482 20.87 25.79 -29.04
CA LYS A 482 21.34 26.26 -30.35
C LYS A 482 21.40 25.15 -31.39
N GLU A 483 21.74 23.93 -30.99
CA GLU A 483 21.72 22.78 -31.90
C GLU A 483 20.29 22.40 -32.30
N LEU A 484 19.34 22.43 -31.35
CA LEU A 484 17.93 22.16 -31.61
C LEU A 484 17.31 23.17 -32.57
N ILE A 485 17.62 24.46 -32.42
CA ILE A 485 17.17 25.50 -33.37
C ILE A 485 17.73 25.25 -34.78
N LYS A 486 19.01 24.83 -34.89
CA LYS A 486 19.60 24.45 -36.18
C LYS A 486 18.88 23.27 -36.83
N VAL A 487 18.50 22.26 -36.04
CA VAL A 487 17.74 21.10 -36.53
C VAL A 487 16.35 21.53 -37.01
N LEU A 488 15.68 22.43 -36.29
CA LEU A 488 14.36 22.96 -36.63
C LEU A 488 14.38 23.83 -37.92
N ASP A 489 15.49 24.51 -38.19
CA ASP A 489 15.68 25.28 -39.43
C ASP A 489 16.04 24.40 -40.63
N GLN A 490 16.72 23.27 -40.41
CA GLN A 490 17.18 22.34 -41.47
C GLN A 490 16.18 21.22 -41.77
N THR A 491 15.06 21.14 -41.04
CA THR A 491 14.01 20.13 -41.22
C THR A 491 12.63 20.78 -41.37
N ASP A 492 11.65 20.00 -41.83
CA ASP A 492 10.24 20.42 -41.92
C ASP A 492 9.51 20.33 -40.56
N ILE A 493 10.25 20.16 -39.46
CA ILE A 493 9.71 20.03 -38.11
C ILE A 493 9.24 21.41 -37.62
N THR A 494 7.96 21.51 -37.25
CA THR A 494 7.33 22.78 -36.82
C THR A 494 7.47 23.05 -35.32
N GLU A 495 7.65 22.01 -34.51
CA GLU A 495 7.76 22.09 -33.06
C GLU A 495 8.65 20.98 -32.50
N ILE A 496 9.48 21.32 -31.50
CA ILE A 496 10.25 20.37 -30.71
C ILE A 496 9.96 20.61 -29.22
N GLU A 497 9.54 19.57 -28.51
CA GLU A 497 9.36 19.58 -27.05
C GLU A 497 10.46 18.75 -26.38
N LEU A 498 11.05 19.30 -25.32
CA LEU A 498 12.08 18.66 -24.50
C LEU A 498 11.73 18.79 -23.02
N GLU A 499 11.90 17.71 -22.29
CA GLU A 499 11.65 17.64 -20.84
C GLU A 499 12.88 17.04 -20.15
N SER A 500 13.50 17.80 -19.24
CA SER A 500 14.62 17.37 -18.41
C SER A 500 14.58 18.10 -17.08
N ASP A 501 14.86 17.40 -15.98
CA ASP A 501 14.99 17.93 -14.62
C ASP A 501 13.90 18.95 -14.20
N GLY A 502 12.63 18.61 -14.46
CA GLY A 502 11.48 19.42 -14.01
C GLY A 502 11.24 20.70 -14.81
N VAL A 503 11.86 20.86 -15.99
CA VAL A 503 11.63 21.96 -16.92
C VAL A 503 11.19 21.41 -18.28
N LYS A 504 10.02 21.88 -18.76
CA LYS A 504 9.54 21.62 -20.12
C LYS A 504 9.86 22.81 -21.03
N VAL A 505 10.55 22.55 -22.13
CA VAL A 505 10.92 23.53 -23.15
C VAL A 505 10.25 23.17 -24.47
N SER A 506 9.46 24.11 -25.03
CA SER A 506 8.89 23.99 -26.38
C SER A 506 9.50 25.05 -27.30
N ILE A 507 9.98 24.60 -28.47
CA ILE A 507 10.57 25.45 -29.52
C ILE A 507 9.70 25.32 -30.77
N ARG A 508 9.13 26.43 -31.26
CA ARG A 508 8.30 26.49 -32.48
C ARG A 508 8.90 27.41 -33.53
N LYS A 509 8.84 27.01 -34.79
CA LYS A 509 9.36 27.80 -35.93
C LYS A 509 8.58 29.13 -36.05
N GLY A 510 9.26 30.25 -35.86
CA GLY A 510 8.67 31.60 -35.94
C GLY A 510 7.98 32.12 -34.66
N GLY A 511 8.08 31.43 -33.52
CA GLY A 511 7.51 31.85 -32.23
C GLY A 511 8.55 32.05 -31.11
N LYS A 512 8.21 32.82 -30.06
CA LYS A 512 9.08 33.02 -28.89
C LYS A 512 9.23 31.71 -28.08
N VAL A 513 10.45 31.41 -27.65
CA VAL A 513 10.77 30.28 -26.74
C VAL A 513 10.10 30.51 -25.39
N SER A 514 9.37 29.50 -24.89
CA SER A 514 8.78 29.51 -23.55
C SER A 514 9.39 28.38 -22.72
N ALA A 515 9.93 28.73 -21.55
CA ALA A 515 10.39 27.80 -20.54
C ALA A 515 9.62 28.11 -19.24
N ALA A 516 8.95 27.11 -18.67
CA ALA A 516 8.17 27.27 -17.44
C ALA A 516 8.85 26.52 -16.28
N PRO A 517 9.25 27.21 -15.19
CA PRO A 517 9.61 26.56 -13.93
C PRO A 517 8.37 26.26 -13.08
N VAL A 518 8.38 25.14 -12.36
CA VAL A 518 7.36 24.81 -11.35
C VAL A 518 7.59 25.66 -10.08
N ALA A 519 6.55 26.36 -9.62
CA ALA A 519 6.68 27.42 -8.58
C ALA A 519 6.76 26.88 -7.12
N PRO A 520 7.57 27.50 -6.23
CA PRO A 520 7.61 27.18 -4.79
C PRO A 520 6.69 28.07 -3.91
N ALA A 521 6.27 27.54 -2.75
CA ALA A 521 5.41 28.20 -1.76
C ALA A 521 6.12 29.31 -0.95
N PRO A 522 5.41 30.36 -0.47
CA PRO A 522 6.04 31.51 0.18
C PRO A 522 6.21 31.36 1.70
N THR A 523 7.36 31.81 2.21
CA THR A 523 7.69 31.99 3.64
C THR A 523 7.47 33.43 4.11
N ALA A 524 7.02 33.57 5.36
CA ALA A 524 6.67 34.83 6.04
C ALA A 524 7.87 35.63 6.58
N THR A 525 7.75 36.96 6.59
CA THR A 525 8.52 37.88 7.44
C THR A 525 7.70 39.13 7.83
N THR A 526 7.79 39.55 9.09
CA THR A 526 7.29 40.83 9.68
C THR A 526 8.39 41.91 9.66
N PRO A 527 8.09 43.23 9.59
CA PRO A 527 7.94 44.04 10.84
C PRO A 527 6.98 45.27 10.81
N GLU A 528 6.47 45.58 12.01
CA GLU A 528 6.04 46.84 12.70
C GLU A 528 5.39 48.08 12.03
N ALA A 529 4.52 48.74 12.85
CA ALA A 529 3.52 49.78 12.54
C ALA A 529 4.00 51.26 12.69
N PRO A 530 3.21 52.27 12.26
CA PRO A 530 2.34 52.96 13.23
C PRO A 530 0.96 53.49 12.75
N ALA A 531 0.01 53.47 13.70
CA ALA A 531 -1.11 54.37 14.02
C ALA A 531 -2.19 54.84 13.00
N VAL A 532 -3.41 54.32 13.24
CA VAL A 532 -4.76 54.93 13.33
C VAL A 532 -5.24 55.95 12.28
N THR A 533 -6.23 55.55 11.46
CA THR A 533 -7.52 56.27 11.30
C THR A 533 -8.64 55.30 10.95
N LYS A 534 -9.84 55.58 11.47
CA LYS A 534 -11.08 54.79 11.38
C LYS A 534 -11.95 55.40 10.27
N ALA A 535 -12.39 54.63 9.27
CA ALA A 535 -13.73 54.73 8.66
C ALA A 535 -13.89 53.89 7.36
N ALA A 536 -15.10 53.36 7.23
CA ALA A 536 -15.84 52.97 6.03
C ALA A 536 -15.54 51.62 5.37
N GLU A 537 -16.45 50.67 5.63
CA GLU A 537 -16.75 49.53 4.75
C GLU A 537 -17.08 50.04 3.34
N ALA A 538 -16.38 49.49 2.35
CA ALA A 538 -16.76 49.56 0.95
C ALA A 538 -16.77 48.14 0.38
N THR A 539 -17.97 47.70 0.02
CA THR A 539 -18.30 46.49 -0.72
C THR A 539 -17.47 46.36 -1.99
N VAL A 540 -16.76 45.24 -2.15
CA VAL A 540 -16.13 44.85 -3.41
C VAL A 540 -17.04 43.82 -4.09
N ALA A 541 -17.42 44.14 -5.32
CA ALA A 541 -18.32 43.39 -6.19
C ALA A 541 -17.75 42.02 -6.59
N PRO A 542 -18.60 40.99 -6.79
CA PRO A 542 -18.17 39.69 -7.29
C PRO A 542 -17.78 39.75 -8.77
N ALA A 543 -16.73 38.99 -9.11
CA ALA A 543 -16.24 38.74 -10.46
C ALA A 543 -17.28 37.97 -11.31
N PRO A 544 -17.26 38.10 -12.65
CA PRO A 544 -18.38 37.74 -13.52
C PRO A 544 -18.59 36.23 -13.60
N ALA A 545 -19.84 35.83 -13.41
CA ALA A 545 -20.34 34.47 -13.61
C ALA A 545 -20.11 34.01 -15.06
N ALA A 546 -19.67 32.77 -15.21
CA ALA A 546 -19.76 32.04 -16.47
C ALA A 546 -21.22 32.02 -16.94
N ALA A 547 -21.43 32.17 -18.25
CA ALA A 547 -22.76 32.26 -18.86
C ALA A 547 -23.64 31.06 -18.48
N PRO A 548 -24.92 31.28 -18.08
CA PRO A 548 -25.83 30.20 -17.80
C PRO A 548 -26.14 29.43 -19.09
N ALA A 549 -25.95 28.12 -19.05
CA ALA A 549 -26.54 27.21 -20.03
C ALA A 549 -28.06 27.44 -20.09
N PRO A 550 -28.70 27.34 -21.26
CA PRO A 550 -30.11 27.66 -21.42
C PRO A 550 -30.98 26.79 -20.50
N ALA A 551 -31.82 27.46 -19.70
CA ALA A 551 -32.79 26.82 -18.83
C ALA A 551 -33.79 26.00 -19.67
N VAL A 552 -33.74 24.68 -19.51
CA VAL A 552 -34.76 23.75 -20.01
C VAL A 552 -36.03 23.95 -19.17
N PRO A 553 -37.23 23.98 -19.76
CA PRO A 553 -38.47 24.18 -19.01
C PRO A 553 -38.67 23.04 -17.99
N ALA A 554 -39.21 23.38 -16.82
CA ALA A 554 -39.56 22.45 -15.75
C ALA A 554 -40.52 21.35 -16.22
N ALA A 555 -39.97 20.24 -16.69
CA ALA A 555 -40.53 18.92 -16.45
C ALA A 555 -40.01 18.44 -15.09
N ASP A 556 -40.72 17.57 -14.38
CA ASP A 556 -40.36 16.96 -13.09
C ASP A 556 -39.06 16.11 -13.16
N LEU A 557 -37.96 16.71 -13.59
CA LEU A 557 -36.64 16.10 -13.79
C LEU A 557 -35.83 16.31 -12.52
N THR A 558 -35.54 15.22 -11.83
CA THR A 558 -34.67 15.17 -10.67
C THR A 558 -33.24 14.86 -11.15
N PRO A 559 -32.27 15.77 -10.93
CA PRO A 559 -30.87 15.51 -11.27
C PRO A 559 -30.26 14.51 -10.29
N VAL A 560 -29.55 13.51 -10.82
CA VAL A 560 -28.63 12.66 -10.04
C VAL A 560 -27.24 13.22 -10.25
N THR A 561 -26.59 13.66 -9.18
CA THR A 561 -25.26 14.29 -9.22
C THR A 561 -24.17 13.36 -8.72
N ALA A 562 -22.93 13.59 -9.17
CA ALA A 562 -21.75 12.89 -8.70
C ALA A 562 -21.46 13.28 -7.24
N PRO A 563 -21.48 12.35 -6.28
CA PRO A 563 -21.20 12.65 -4.88
C PRO A 563 -19.70 12.73 -4.56
N MET A 564 -18.84 12.51 -5.56
CA MET A 564 -17.38 12.51 -5.45
C MET A 564 -16.75 12.76 -6.83
N VAL A 565 -15.52 13.25 -6.83
CA VAL A 565 -14.64 13.30 -8.01
C VAL A 565 -14.19 11.88 -8.36
N GLY A 566 -14.23 11.49 -9.63
CA GLY A 566 -13.83 10.15 -10.06
C GLY A 566 -14.01 9.92 -11.56
N THR A 567 -13.95 8.67 -12.00
CA THR A 567 -14.21 8.28 -13.40
C THR A 567 -15.56 7.58 -13.51
N PHE A 568 -16.42 8.06 -14.40
CA PHE A 568 -17.78 7.53 -14.59
C PHE A 568 -17.79 6.31 -15.51
N TYR A 569 -18.41 5.22 -15.08
CA TYR A 569 -18.63 4.01 -15.86
C TYR A 569 -20.11 3.63 -15.91
N ARG A 570 -20.60 3.30 -17.11
CA ARG A 570 -22.00 2.96 -17.36
C ARG A 570 -22.34 1.50 -17.07
N ALA A 571 -21.34 0.64 -16.93
CA ALA A 571 -21.48 -0.81 -16.83
C ALA A 571 -20.62 -1.37 -15.68
N PRO A 572 -20.98 -2.56 -15.13
CA PRO A 572 -20.21 -3.20 -14.06
C PRO A 572 -18.85 -3.76 -14.52
N ALA A 573 -18.66 -3.96 -15.84
CA ALA A 573 -17.42 -4.40 -16.45
C ALA A 573 -17.33 -3.88 -17.90
N PRO A 574 -16.13 -3.81 -18.51
CA PRO A 574 -15.96 -3.29 -19.87
C PRO A 574 -16.81 -3.99 -20.95
N ASP A 575 -17.05 -5.29 -20.79
CA ASP A 575 -17.81 -6.12 -21.74
C ASP A 575 -19.27 -6.37 -21.29
N ALA A 576 -19.72 -5.75 -20.20
CA ALA A 576 -21.07 -5.91 -19.67
C ALA A 576 -22.04 -4.85 -20.23
N ASP A 577 -23.33 -5.17 -20.22
CA ASP A 577 -24.38 -4.21 -20.56
C ASP A 577 -24.41 -3.04 -19.55
N PRO A 578 -24.74 -1.82 -20.00
CA PRO A 578 -24.96 -0.68 -19.10
C PRO A 578 -26.05 -0.98 -18.07
N PHE A 579 -25.90 -0.42 -16.86
CA PHE A 579 -26.91 -0.56 -15.80
C PHE A 579 -28.28 -0.03 -16.23
N VAL A 580 -28.30 1.10 -16.95
CA VAL A 580 -29.51 1.76 -17.47
C VAL A 580 -29.25 2.45 -18.81
N LYS A 581 -30.31 2.61 -19.60
CA LYS A 581 -30.34 3.37 -20.86
C LYS A 581 -31.38 4.49 -20.77
N VAL A 582 -31.26 5.49 -21.65
CA VAL A 582 -32.28 6.54 -21.78
C VAL A 582 -33.61 5.90 -22.18
N GLY A 583 -34.68 6.26 -21.47
CA GLY A 583 -36.02 5.68 -21.59
C GLY A 583 -36.33 4.57 -20.57
N ASP A 584 -35.33 4.05 -19.85
CA ASP A 584 -35.56 3.01 -18.85
C ASP A 584 -36.29 3.58 -17.62
N THR A 585 -37.22 2.81 -17.07
CA THR A 585 -37.85 3.13 -15.79
C THR A 585 -37.03 2.52 -14.67
N VAL A 586 -36.62 3.35 -13.71
CA VAL A 586 -35.80 2.98 -12.56
C VAL A 586 -36.58 3.13 -11.26
N GLN A 587 -36.28 2.30 -10.27
CA GLN A 587 -36.81 2.42 -8.92
C GLN A 587 -35.81 3.14 -8.01
N ALA A 588 -36.31 3.85 -6.98
CA ALA A 588 -35.44 4.37 -5.92
C ALA A 588 -34.60 3.24 -5.32
N GLY A 589 -33.28 3.44 -5.22
CA GLY A 589 -32.30 2.43 -4.80
C GLY A 589 -31.75 1.55 -5.93
N GLN A 590 -32.20 1.71 -7.17
CA GLN A 590 -31.62 0.97 -8.32
C GLN A 590 -30.28 1.60 -8.76
N THR A 591 -29.26 0.78 -8.95
CA THR A 591 -27.95 1.21 -9.47
C THR A 591 -28.05 1.78 -10.89
N LEU A 592 -27.47 2.96 -11.09
CA LEU A 592 -27.47 3.70 -12.37
C LEU A 592 -26.09 3.71 -13.05
N CYS A 593 -25.02 3.78 -12.27
CA CYS A 593 -23.64 3.79 -12.77
C CYS A 593 -22.65 3.40 -11.67
N ILE A 594 -21.38 3.30 -12.05
CA ILE A 594 -20.24 3.24 -11.14
C ILE A 594 -19.41 4.51 -11.29
N ILE A 595 -18.96 5.09 -10.18
CA ILE A 595 -17.86 6.05 -10.16
C ILE A 595 -16.65 5.35 -9.54
N GLU A 596 -15.61 5.16 -10.34
CA GLU A 596 -14.30 4.77 -9.82
C GLU A 596 -13.66 5.98 -9.15
N ALA A 597 -13.57 5.92 -7.83
CA ALA A 597 -12.89 6.92 -7.02
C ALA A 597 -12.06 6.18 -5.98
N MET A 598 -10.87 6.70 -5.67
CA MET A 598 -10.03 6.14 -4.62
C MET A 598 -9.68 4.65 -4.85
N LYS A 599 -9.60 4.21 -6.12
CA LYS A 599 -9.38 2.83 -6.58
C LYS A 599 -10.50 1.84 -6.23
N LEU A 600 -11.68 2.34 -5.88
CA LEU A 600 -12.84 1.54 -5.53
C LEU A 600 -14.00 1.89 -6.47
N MET A 601 -14.82 0.90 -6.76
CA MET A 601 -15.97 1.03 -7.65
C MET A 601 -17.21 1.38 -6.82
N ASN A 602 -17.65 2.64 -6.89
CA ASN A 602 -18.78 3.14 -6.10
C ASN A 602 -20.05 3.14 -6.94
N GLU A 603 -21.01 2.29 -6.58
CA GLU A 603 -22.33 2.27 -7.22
C GLU A 603 -23.12 3.53 -6.85
N ILE A 604 -23.66 4.22 -7.86
CA ILE A 604 -24.54 5.37 -7.68
C ILE A 604 -25.97 4.92 -7.96
N GLU A 605 -26.82 5.02 -6.96
CA GLU A 605 -28.22 4.59 -7.02
C GLU A 605 -29.18 5.76 -7.29
N ALA A 606 -30.34 5.45 -7.88
CA ALA A 606 -31.40 6.42 -8.08
C ALA A 606 -32.01 6.86 -6.74
N GLU A 607 -32.05 8.16 -6.47
CA GLU A 607 -32.71 8.69 -5.26
C GLU A 607 -34.25 8.66 -5.38
N VAL A 608 -34.78 8.55 -6.60
CA VAL A 608 -36.22 8.63 -6.90
C VAL A 608 -36.60 7.61 -7.96
N SER A 609 -37.83 7.07 -7.86
CA SER A 609 -38.40 6.25 -8.92
C SER A 609 -38.86 7.13 -10.09
N GLY A 610 -38.59 6.71 -11.32
CA GLY A 610 -38.90 7.52 -12.49
C GLY A 610 -38.31 6.96 -13.78
N GLU A 611 -38.34 7.76 -14.84
CA GLU A 611 -37.78 7.40 -16.15
C GLU A 611 -36.49 8.17 -16.41
N VAL A 612 -35.43 7.48 -16.84
CA VAL A 612 -34.15 8.09 -17.21
C VAL A 612 -34.34 8.87 -18.50
N VAL A 613 -34.35 10.19 -18.43
CA VAL A 613 -34.58 11.06 -19.59
C VAL A 613 -33.28 11.40 -20.30
N GLU A 614 -32.20 11.57 -19.54
CA GLU A 614 -30.92 11.97 -20.10
C GLU A 614 -29.75 11.44 -19.28
N ILE A 615 -28.65 11.13 -19.97
CA ILE A 615 -27.36 10.76 -19.38
C ILE A 615 -26.35 11.77 -19.90
N LEU A 616 -25.81 12.61 -19.01
CA LEU A 616 -25.06 13.82 -19.34
C LEU A 616 -23.54 13.61 -19.37
N VAL A 617 -23.08 12.38 -19.14
CA VAL A 617 -21.66 12.03 -19.01
C VAL A 617 -21.33 10.80 -19.86
N GLU A 618 -20.19 10.84 -20.54
CA GLU A 618 -19.69 9.73 -21.37
C GLU A 618 -19.00 8.66 -20.53
N ASN A 619 -19.04 7.40 -21.00
CA ASN A 619 -18.35 6.31 -20.31
C ASN A 619 -16.83 6.51 -20.32
N GLY A 620 -16.19 6.38 -19.16
CA GLY A 620 -14.77 6.66 -18.96
C GLY A 620 -14.43 8.14 -18.76
N GLN A 621 -15.43 9.03 -18.68
CA GLN A 621 -15.20 10.45 -18.48
C GLN A 621 -14.92 10.77 -17.00
N PRO A 622 -13.92 11.61 -16.68
CA PRO A 622 -13.75 12.18 -15.36
C PRO A 622 -14.94 13.07 -14.97
N VAL A 623 -15.40 12.96 -13.73
CA VAL A 623 -16.49 13.76 -13.16
C VAL A 623 -16.06 14.48 -11.90
N GLU A 624 -16.61 15.68 -11.67
CA GLU A 624 -16.35 16.50 -10.47
C GLU A 624 -17.48 16.34 -9.43
N TYR A 625 -17.17 16.64 -8.16
CA TYR A 625 -18.18 16.67 -7.10
C TYR A 625 -19.34 17.62 -7.46
N GLY A 626 -20.57 17.12 -7.38
CA GLY A 626 -21.80 17.85 -7.67
C GLY A 626 -22.16 17.91 -9.16
N GLN A 627 -21.36 17.36 -10.07
CA GLN A 627 -21.67 17.33 -11.51
C GLN A 627 -22.91 16.46 -11.78
N THR A 628 -23.87 16.96 -12.54
CA THR A 628 -25.07 16.18 -12.92
C THR A 628 -24.69 15.04 -13.87
N LEU A 629 -25.08 13.82 -13.52
CA LEU A 629 -24.83 12.58 -14.27
C LEU A 629 -26.06 12.15 -15.07
N PHE A 630 -27.24 12.16 -14.42
CA PHE A 630 -28.52 11.72 -14.99
C PHE A 630 -29.62 12.74 -14.72
N LEU A 631 -30.63 12.76 -15.58
CA LEU A 631 -31.91 13.42 -15.32
C LEU A 631 -33.02 12.37 -15.28
N ILE A 632 -33.72 12.26 -14.15
CA ILE A 632 -34.81 11.29 -13.96
C ILE A 632 -36.15 12.02 -13.87
N LYS A 633 -37.10 11.70 -14.74
CA LYS A 633 -38.48 12.19 -14.65
C LYS A 633 -39.24 11.39 -13.61
N LYS A 634 -39.63 12.00 -12.50
CA LYS A 634 -40.47 11.34 -11.48
C LYS A 634 -41.78 10.86 -12.10
N LYS A 635 -42.20 9.64 -11.73
CA LYS A 635 -43.51 9.09 -12.06
C LYS A 635 -44.43 9.10 -10.86
#